data_AF-A0A522XF16-F1
#
_entry.id   AF-A0A522XF16-F1
#
_cell.length_a   1.000
_cell.length_b   1.000
_cell.length_c   1.000
_cell.angle_alpha   90.00
_cell.angle_beta   90.00
_cell.angle_gamma   90.00
#
_symmetry.space_group_name_H-M   'P 1'
#
loop_
_entity.id
_entity.type
_entity.pdbx_description
1 polymer ?
#
loop_
_entity_poly.entity_id
_entity_poly.type
_entity_poly.pdbx_seq_one_letter_code
_entity_poly.pdbx_strand_id
1 'polypeptide(L)'
;MLYLAEVLKKSGVFGSGKTELRLLASQRGEYNWVPVPGDDVVPADDSGNFNSGALVFADLNASKQVQGSLKEASGQLVKILQNFSRFQEKFKTQEEEIEQWKQSLTYQSQELNRREMEMEAHREEVDNVQQELARLEAKQGEIEAQQGEIDRLRQEAERSRQELEAAWTQLQGEREELQGSGSVDAEQASRLQQWLDYLAEVMLQPEELQESLTRMQEQLTAQEAWLEERMAQLEDWRRQAQERQSQLDEAVQDLDRGWGEWHQSQLDLAGQRTEMAVRERLVEVKDELLQGLRTQLSGLDEMATQMSSLSSGAAPTATGADVDLSELERMPLNNLQERVRELQNELETGMRLVIDEQEELMLQRLDLNELEAKVARASGGDRTSLEAELADLQESYGFLNDTLVGQRRSLRERERIMNQHQSVLWRRLGNPPEPVSSGGTVDVSPVLSRLSDQQQRLQQQVQTLEGELETLRRELEALRGQVEQQAAADEAQLQDLKDRDRQLREQRAEIAQTWGRVNAYQELLDALRDRLTHLKDTTDPLSGSLEHLQELADSQQNAVTQLQEVVGHLTAAE
;
A
#
# COMPACT_ATOMS: atom_id res chain seq x y z
N MET A 1 -0.68 -2.46 -52.25
CA MET A 1 -0.76 -3.29 -51.02
C MET A 1 0.59 -3.98 -50.90
N LEU A 2 1.18 -3.96 -49.70
CA LEU A 2 2.54 -4.45 -49.49
C LEU A 2 2.55 -5.96 -49.32
N TYR A 3 3.43 -6.64 -50.06
CA TYR A 3 3.64 -8.08 -49.98
C TYR A 3 5.09 -8.39 -49.67
N LEU A 4 5.31 -9.40 -48.82
CA LEU A 4 6.59 -10.08 -48.70
C LEU A 4 6.65 -11.14 -49.80
N ALA A 5 7.71 -11.13 -50.59
CA ALA A 5 7.89 -12.06 -51.70
C ALA A 5 9.32 -12.60 -51.77
N GLU A 6 9.47 -13.78 -52.36
CA GLU A 6 10.76 -14.38 -52.69
C GLU A 6 11.07 -14.19 -54.18
N VAL A 7 12.30 -13.76 -54.49
CA VAL A 7 12.77 -13.57 -55.86
C VAL A 7 13.13 -14.91 -56.49
N LEU A 8 12.53 -15.23 -57.63
CA LEU A 8 12.81 -16.43 -58.44
C LEU A 8 13.40 -16.01 -59.79
N LYS A 9 14.66 -16.40 -60.09
CA LYS A 9 15.26 -16.17 -61.41
C LYS A 9 15.25 -17.46 -62.22
N LYS A 10 14.59 -17.45 -63.38
CA LYS A 10 14.62 -18.58 -64.33
C LYS A 10 15.67 -18.31 -65.42
N SER A 11 16.62 -19.23 -65.58
CA SER A 11 17.63 -19.17 -66.65
C SER A 11 17.01 -19.59 -67.98
N GLY A 12 16.91 -18.67 -68.94
CA GLY A 12 16.36 -18.93 -70.28
C GLY A 12 17.44 -19.31 -71.29
N VAL A 13 17.13 -20.27 -72.19
CA VAL A 13 18.02 -20.83 -73.23
C VAL A 13 18.57 -19.78 -74.25
N PHE A 14 18.10 -18.53 -74.20
CA PHE A 14 18.52 -17.44 -75.10
C PHE A 14 19.01 -16.16 -74.39
N GLY A 15 19.50 -16.26 -73.15
CA GLY A 15 20.25 -15.17 -72.50
C GLY A 15 19.42 -14.01 -71.92
N SER A 16 18.09 -14.07 -71.96
CA SER A 16 17.20 -13.17 -71.20
C SER A 16 16.63 -13.93 -69.99
N GLY A 17 17.16 -13.67 -68.80
CA GLY A 17 16.62 -14.23 -67.55
C GLY A 17 15.35 -13.48 -67.15
N LYS A 18 14.23 -14.20 -66.97
CA LYS A 18 12.98 -13.62 -66.44
C LYS A 18 13.00 -13.71 -64.92
N THR A 19 12.66 -12.62 -64.24
CA THR A 19 12.50 -12.59 -62.78
C THR A 19 11.01 -12.68 -62.43
N GLU A 20 10.69 -13.56 -61.50
CA GLU A 20 9.37 -13.79 -60.97
C GLU A 20 9.41 -13.60 -59.44
N LEU A 21 8.31 -13.16 -58.84
CA LEU A 21 8.17 -12.98 -57.40
C LEU A 21 7.11 -13.95 -56.89
N ARG A 22 7.49 -14.83 -55.96
CA ARG A 22 6.55 -15.68 -55.24
C ARG A 22 6.05 -14.95 -54.01
N LEU A 23 4.75 -14.66 -53.94
CA LEU A 23 4.15 -13.93 -52.83
C LEU A 23 4.01 -14.85 -51.61
N LEU A 24 4.50 -14.42 -50.45
CA LEU A 24 4.52 -15.21 -49.21
C LEU A 24 3.50 -14.69 -48.20
N ALA A 25 3.48 -13.39 -47.95
CA ALA A 25 2.57 -12.77 -46.99
C ALA A 25 2.13 -11.38 -47.46
N SER A 26 0.95 -10.95 -47.04
CA SER A 26 0.36 -9.65 -47.37
C SER A 26 0.10 -8.85 -46.10
N GLN A 27 0.44 -7.56 -46.11
CA GLN A 27 0.20 -6.68 -44.98
C GLN A 27 -1.28 -6.27 -44.94
N ARG A 28 -1.97 -6.62 -43.85
CA ARG A 28 -3.39 -6.29 -43.60
C ARG A 28 -3.56 -5.19 -42.55
N GLY A 29 -2.52 -4.89 -41.78
CA GLY A 29 -2.44 -3.80 -40.81
C GLY A 29 -0.99 -3.51 -40.46
N GLU A 30 -0.72 -2.48 -39.66
CA GLU A 30 0.65 -2.00 -39.37
C GLU A 30 1.59 -3.11 -38.86
N TYR A 31 1.06 -4.06 -38.07
CA TYR A 31 1.79 -5.24 -37.54
C TYR A 31 1.12 -6.58 -37.89
N ASN A 32 0.18 -6.60 -38.84
CA ASN A 32 -0.60 -7.79 -39.17
C ASN A 32 -0.28 -8.27 -40.59
N TRP A 33 0.35 -9.43 -40.68
CA TRP A 33 0.73 -10.08 -41.93
C TRP A 33 -0.03 -11.40 -42.06
N VAL A 34 -0.73 -11.56 -43.18
CA VAL A 34 -1.50 -12.77 -43.47
C VAL A 34 -0.81 -13.54 -44.59
N PRO A 35 -0.57 -14.86 -44.43
CA PRO A 35 0.05 -15.66 -45.47
C PRO A 35 -0.79 -15.64 -46.75
N VAL A 36 -0.14 -15.56 -47.90
CA VAL A 36 -0.81 -15.70 -49.19
C VAL A 36 -0.92 -17.20 -49.50
N PRO A 37 -2.14 -17.76 -49.62
CA PRO A 37 -2.31 -19.18 -49.86
C PRO A 37 -1.97 -19.55 -51.32
N GLY A 38 -1.10 -20.55 -51.49
CA GLY A 38 -0.67 -21.09 -52.78
C GLY A 38 0.57 -20.41 -53.38
N ASP A 39 1.08 -20.96 -54.48
CA ASP A 39 2.24 -20.41 -55.21
C ASP A 39 1.79 -19.30 -56.18
N ASP A 40 1.34 -18.18 -55.62
CA ASP A 40 0.96 -17.00 -56.39
C ASP A 40 2.23 -16.27 -56.84
N VAL A 41 2.53 -16.38 -58.14
CA VAL A 41 3.76 -15.86 -58.74
C VAL A 41 3.45 -14.71 -59.69
N VAL A 42 4.14 -13.59 -59.50
CA VAL A 42 3.95 -12.36 -60.27
C VAL A 42 5.23 -12.02 -61.04
N PRO A 43 5.17 -11.68 -62.34
CA PRO A 43 6.35 -11.25 -63.09
C PRO A 43 6.89 -9.89 -62.59
N ALA A 44 8.22 -9.75 -62.48
CA ALA A 44 8.88 -8.50 -62.12
C ALA A 44 9.98 -8.17 -63.15
N ASP A 45 9.75 -7.11 -63.93
CA ASP A 45 10.59 -6.78 -65.09
C ASP A 45 11.92 -6.07 -64.75
N ASP A 46 12.15 -5.71 -63.48
CA ASP A 46 13.42 -5.12 -63.05
C ASP A 46 13.77 -5.54 -61.61
N SER A 47 14.71 -6.48 -61.48
CA SER A 47 15.15 -7.04 -60.19
C SER A 47 16.50 -6.52 -59.73
N GLY A 48 16.87 -5.31 -60.18
CA GLY A 48 18.14 -4.63 -59.91
C GLY A 48 18.83 -5.10 -58.64
N ASN A 49 19.87 -5.92 -58.83
CA ASN A 49 20.82 -6.44 -57.83
C ASN A 49 20.38 -7.56 -56.86
N PHE A 50 19.13 -8.05 -56.85
CA PHE A 50 18.73 -9.13 -55.91
C PHE A 50 18.95 -10.52 -56.50
N ASN A 51 19.50 -11.46 -55.72
CA ASN A 51 19.72 -12.85 -56.13
C ASN A 51 18.46 -13.71 -56.03
N SER A 52 18.42 -14.85 -56.72
CA SER A 52 17.33 -15.83 -56.51
C SER A 52 17.33 -16.32 -55.07
N GLY A 53 16.15 -16.39 -54.43
CA GLY A 53 15.98 -16.70 -53.01
C GLY A 53 16.01 -15.48 -52.08
N ALA A 54 16.24 -14.26 -52.60
CA ALA A 54 16.20 -13.04 -51.79
C ALA A 54 14.75 -12.69 -51.40
N LEU A 55 14.56 -12.28 -50.14
CA LEU A 55 13.29 -11.78 -49.64
C LEU A 55 13.18 -10.26 -49.89
N VAL A 56 12.08 -9.86 -50.53
CA VAL A 56 11.81 -8.48 -50.89
C VAL A 56 10.39 -8.06 -50.52
N PHE A 57 10.22 -6.78 -50.22
CA PHE A 57 8.91 -6.16 -50.15
C PHE A 57 8.55 -5.59 -51.52
N ALA A 58 7.37 -5.98 -52.01
CA ALA A 58 6.81 -5.53 -53.28
C ALA A 58 5.44 -4.88 -53.04
N ASP A 59 5.28 -3.65 -53.49
CA ASP A 59 3.98 -3.00 -53.55
C ASP A 59 3.25 -3.44 -54.80
N LEU A 60 2.13 -4.13 -54.66
CA LEU A 60 1.32 -4.60 -55.78
C LEU A 60 0.07 -3.73 -55.94
N ASN A 61 -0.27 -3.40 -57.19
CA ASN A 61 -1.52 -2.75 -57.55
C ASN A 61 -2.69 -3.74 -57.60
N ALA A 62 -3.91 -3.24 -57.83
CA ALA A 62 -5.12 -4.06 -57.95
C ALA A 62 -5.06 -5.10 -59.09
N SER A 63 -4.17 -4.91 -60.07
CA SER A 63 -3.93 -5.81 -61.20
C SER A 63 -2.76 -6.78 -60.99
N LYS A 64 -2.25 -6.90 -59.74
CA LYS A 64 -1.07 -7.71 -59.37
C LYS A 64 0.19 -7.37 -60.18
N GLN A 65 0.40 -6.10 -60.50
CA GLN A 65 1.66 -5.62 -61.05
C GLN A 65 2.45 -4.86 -59.99
N VAL A 66 3.78 -5.05 -59.99
CA VAL A 66 4.69 -4.39 -59.05
C VAL A 66 4.72 -2.90 -59.34
N GLN A 67 4.43 -2.08 -58.33
CA GLN A 67 4.54 -0.63 -58.36
C GLN A 67 5.84 -0.20 -57.65
N GLY A 68 6.74 0.44 -58.40
CA GLY A 68 8.01 0.95 -57.86
C GLY A 68 9.14 -0.08 -57.79
N SER A 69 10.25 0.29 -57.13
CA SER A 69 11.42 -0.56 -56.95
C SER A 69 11.25 -1.55 -55.80
N LEU A 70 11.81 -2.76 -55.96
CA LEU A 70 11.85 -3.78 -54.91
C LEU A 70 12.71 -3.32 -53.75
N LYS A 71 12.20 -3.47 -52.52
CA LYS A 71 12.92 -3.13 -51.29
C LYS A 71 13.40 -4.39 -50.59
N GLU A 72 14.62 -4.36 -50.07
CA GLU A 72 15.16 -5.46 -49.29
C GLU A 72 14.30 -5.69 -48.03
N ALA A 73 13.90 -6.94 -47.78
CA ALA A 73 13.02 -7.24 -46.66
C ALA A 73 13.74 -7.46 -45.32
N SER A 74 15.07 -7.68 -45.34
CA SER A 74 15.85 -8.09 -44.16
C SER A 74 15.69 -7.16 -42.96
N GLY A 75 16.03 -5.87 -43.10
CA GLY A 75 15.98 -4.91 -41.99
C GLY A 75 14.56 -4.64 -41.48
N GLN A 76 13.57 -4.57 -42.38
CA GLN A 76 12.18 -4.32 -42.00
C GLN A 76 11.53 -5.58 -41.36
N LEU A 77 11.88 -6.79 -41.79
CA LEU A 77 11.48 -8.04 -41.11
C LEU A 77 12.07 -8.13 -39.70
N VAL A 78 13.35 -7.78 -39.53
CA VAL A 78 13.98 -7.72 -38.19
C VAL A 78 13.23 -6.73 -37.31
N LYS A 79 12.87 -5.55 -37.82
CA LYS A 79 12.07 -4.56 -37.07
C LYS A 79 10.68 -5.07 -36.70
N ILE A 80 10.00 -5.78 -37.61
CA ILE A 80 8.70 -6.40 -37.33
C ILE A 80 8.82 -7.48 -36.25
N LEU A 81 9.85 -8.34 -36.30
CA LEU A 81 10.11 -9.36 -35.30
C LEU A 81 10.47 -8.77 -33.93
N GLN A 82 11.31 -7.73 -33.90
CA GLN A 82 11.63 -6.99 -32.68
C GLN A 82 10.38 -6.35 -32.05
N ASN A 83 9.53 -5.74 -32.87
CA ASN A 83 8.27 -5.16 -32.41
C ASN A 83 7.30 -6.22 -31.89
N PHE A 84 7.17 -7.35 -32.60
CA PHE A 84 6.34 -8.47 -32.15
C PHE A 84 6.82 -9.03 -30.80
N SER A 85 8.13 -9.16 -30.61
CA SER A 85 8.73 -9.56 -29.33
C SER A 85 8.37 -8.58 -28.20
N ARG A 86 8.50 -7.27 -28.44
CA ARG A 86 8.12 -6.21 -27.48
C ARG A 86 6.61 -6.22 -27.18
N PHE A 87 5.77 -6.45 -28.18
CA PHE A 87 4.32 -6.54 -27.97
C PHE A 87 3.95 -7.79 -27.19
N GLN A 88 4.57 -8.94 -27.48
CA GLN A 88 4.36 -10.17 -26.73
C GLN A 88 4.72 -10.00 -25.25
N GLU A 89 5.83 -9.33 -24.96
CA GLU A 89 6.23 -8.99 -23.59
C GLU A 89 5.21 -8.08 -22.91
N LYS A 90 4.76 -7.02 -23.57
CA LYS A 90 3.68 -6.13 -23.06
C LYS A 90 2.37 -6.88 -22.80
N PHE A 91 1.96 -7.78 -23.70
CA PHE A 91 0.74 -8.57 -23.51
C PHE A 91 0.86 -9.50 -22.32
N LYS A 92 2.03 -10.08 -22.06
CA LYS A 92 2.26 -10.88 -20.84
C LYS A 92 2.15 -10.04 -19.58
N THR A 93 2.78 -8.86 -19.55
CA THR A 93 2.65 -7.94 -18.41
C THR A 93 1.20 -7.53 -18.17
N GLN A 94 0.45 -7.22 -19.23
CA GLN A 94 -0.98 -6.90 -19.12
C GLN A 94 -1.82 -8.10 -18.65
N GLU A 95 -1.50 -9.31 -19.11
CA GLU A 95 -2.17 -10.53 -18.66
C GLU A 95 -1.91 -10.79 -17.16
N GLU A 96 -0.68 -10.57 -16.70
CA GLU A 96 -0.31 -10.63 -15.28
C GLU A 96 -1.04 -9.58 -14.44
N GLU A 97 -1.12 -8.33 -14.90
CA GLU A 97 -1.88 -7.26 -14.24
C GLU A 97 -3.38 -7.58 -14.17
N ILE A 98 -3.96 -8.08 -15.26
CA ILE A 98 -5.37 -8.50 -15.31
C ILE A 98 -5.60 -9.66 -14.33
N GLU A 99 -4.67 -10.61 -14.23
CA GLU A 99 -4.80 -11.73 -13.32
C GLU A 99 -4.68 -11.30 -11.85
N GLN A 100 -3.78 -10.36 -11.54
CA GLN A 100 -3.71 -9.72 -10.22
C GLN A 100 -5.02 -8.98 -9.90
N TRP A 101 -5.60 -8.26 -10.85
CA TRP A 101 -6.88 -7.59 -10.65
C TRP A 101 -8.02 -8.59 -10.42
N LYS A 102 -8.08 -9.70 -11.16
CA LYS A 102 -9.07 -10.77 -10.92
C LYS A 102 -8.92 -11.37 -9.53
N GLN A 103 -7.68 -11.61 -9.07
CA GLN A 103 -7.42 -12.11 -7.72
C GLN A 103 -7.91 -11.12 -6.66
N SER A 104 -7.60 -9.83 -6.81
CA SER A 104 -8.06 -8.79 -5.89
C SER A 104 -9.58 -8.67 -5.85
N LEU A 105 -10.25 -8.74 -7.00
CA LEU A 105 -11.71 -8.68 -7.11
C LEU A 105 -12.37 -9.92 -6.48
N THR A 106 -11.77 -11.09 -6.67
CA THR A 106 -12.23 -12.35 -6.05
C THR A 106 -12.13 -12.23 -4.53
N TYR A 107 -11.01 -11.75 -4.00
CA TYR A 107 -10.84 -11.53 -2.57
C TYR A 107 -11.86 -10.53 -2.02
N GLN A 108 -12.06 -9.40 -2.71
CA GLN A 108 -13.07 -8.40 -2.32
C GLN A 108 -14.49 -8.98 -2.34
N SER A 109 -14.84 -9.79 -3.35
CA SER A 109 -16.15 -10.45 -3.42
C SER A 109 -16.35 -11.47 -2.30
N GLN A 110 -15.31 -12.22 -1.93
CA GLN A 110 -15.36 -13.15 -0.80
C GLN A 110 -15.52 -12.42 0.54
N GLU A 111 -14.77 -11.34 0.74
CA GLU A 111 -14.85 -10.50 1.94
C GLU A 111 -16.22 -9.82 2.05
N LEU A 112 -16.80 -9.38 0.93
CA LEU A 112 -18.14 -8.80 0.90
C LEU A 112 -19.20 -9.85 1.25
N ASN A 113 -19.13 -11.06 0.68
CA ASN A 113 -20.03 -12.15 1.04
C ASN A 113 -19.89 -12.53 2.53
N ARG A 114 -18.67 -12.51 3.08
CA ARG A 114 -18.44 -12.76 4.51
C ARG A 114 -19.17 -11.73 5.37
N ARG A 115 -18.99 -10.44 5.06
CA ARG A 115 -19.67 -9.36 5.78
C ARG A 115 -21.19 -9.40 5.61
N GLU A 116 -21.68 -9.78 4.44
CA GLU A 116 -23.12 -9.95 4.22
C GLU A 116 -23.69 -11.05 5.12
N MET A 117 -23.00 -12.20 5.23
CA MET A 117 -23.38 -13.25 6.16
C MET A 117 -23.32 -12.81 7.64
N GLU A 118 -22.28 -12.08 8.04
CA GLU A 118 -22.14 -11.52 9.38
C GLU A 118 -23.27 -10.53 9.71
N MET A 119 -23.62 -9.64 8.76
CA MET A 119 -24.73 -8.71 8.93
C MET A 119 -26.09 -9.41 9.03
N GLU A 120 -26.32 -10.46 8.23
CA GLU A 120 -27.56 -11.24 8.31
C GLU A 120 -27.66 -11.98 9.65
N ALA A 121 -26.56 -12.57 10.14
CA ALA A 121 -26.52 -13.19 11.46
C ALA A 121 -26.81 -12.17 12.58
N HIS A 122 -26.19 -10.98 12.53
CA HIS A 122 -26.50 -9.90 13.48
C HIS A 122 -27.96 -9.44 13.39
N ARG A 123 -28.54 -9.43 12.18
CA ARG A 123 -29.94 -9.07 11.98
C ARG A 123 -30.86 -10.11 12.62
N GLU A 124 -30.59 -11.40 12.43
CA GLU A 124 -31.31 -12.48 13.09
C GLU A 124 -31.21 -12.36 14.63
N GLU A 125 -30.03 -12.04 15.16
CA GLU A 125 -29.88 -11.79 16.60
C GLU A 125 -30.71 -10.60 17.09
N VAL A 126 -30.72 -9.49 16.36
CA VAL A 126 -31.54 -8.32 16.70
C VAL A 126 -33.02 -8.69 16.69
N ASP A 127 -33.48 -9.41 15.66
CA ASP A 127 -34.87 -9.85 15.54
C ASP A 127 -35.26 -10.79 16.70
N ASN A 128 -34.37 -11.71 17.09
CA ASN A 128 -34.58 -12.60 18.24
C ASN A 128 -34.72 -11.80 19.54
N VAL A 129 -33.84 -10.82 19.78
CA VAL A 129 -33.91 -9.96 20.98
C VAL A 129 -35.17 -9.11 20.98
N GLN A 130 -35.57 -8.55 19.83
CA GLN A 130 -36.82 -7.80 19.72
C GLN A 130 -38.04 -8.68 20.03
N GLN A 131 -38.04 -9.93 19.57
CA GLN A 131 -39.10 -10.87 19.92
C GLN A 131 -39.13 -11.19 21.41
N GLU A 132 -37.97 -11.34 22.05
CA GLU A 132 -37.91 -11.55 23.51
C GLU A 132 -38.40 -10.32 24.29
N LEU A 133 -38.02 -9.11 23.89
CA LEU A 133 -38.52 -7.87 24.49
C LEU A 133 -40.04 -7.75 24.33
N ALA A 134 -40.58 -8.05 23.15
CA ALA A 134 -42.02 -8.07 22.92
C ALA A 134 -42.73 -9.12 23.79
N ARG A 135 -42.11 -10.28 24.06
CA ARG A 135 -42.63 -11.28 25.00
C ARG A 135 -42.62 -10.77 26.44
N LEU A 136 -41.59 -10.04 26.85
CA LEU A 136 -41.53 -9.40 28.17
C LEU A 136 -42.62 -8.35 28.34
N GLU A 137 -42.83 -7.50 27.35
CA GLU A 137 -43.90 -6.50 27.34
C GLU A 137 -45.29 -7.16 27.37
N ALA A 138 -45.48 -8.26 26.63
CA ALA A 138 -46.72 -9.02 26.69
C ALA A 138 -46.96 -9.61 28.10
N LYS A 139 -45.92 -10.17 28.72
CA LYS A 139 -45.99 -10.66 30.12
C LYS A 139 -46.29 -9.53 31.10
N GLN A 140 -45.73 -8.35 30.86
CA GLN A 140 -46.02 -7.15 31.63
C GLN A 140 -47.50 -6.78 31.57
N GLY A 141 -48.11 -6.85 30.38
CA GLY A 141 -49.54 -6.64 30.20
C GLY A 141 -50.42 -7.72 30.85
N GLU A 142 -50.00 -9.00 30.81
CA GLU A 142 -50.69 -10.09 31.52
C GLU A 142 -50.73 -9.85 33.03
N ILE A 143 -49.60 -9.41 33.62
CA ILE A 143 -49.49 -9.06 35.05
C ILE A 143 -50.37 -7.85 35.40
N GLU A 144 -50.44 -6.83 34.54
CA GLU A 144 -51.37 -5.69 34.73
C GLU A 144 -52.84 -6.11 34.69
N ALA A 145 -53.19 -7.05 33.80
CA ALA A 145 -54.55 -7.58 33.74
C ALA A 145 -54.90 -8.34 35.03
N GLN A 146 -53.97 -9.17 35.54
CA GLN A 146 -54.13 -9.89 36.79
C GLN A 146 -54.25 -8.95 38.01
N GLN A 147 -53.51 -7.83 38.03
CA GLN A 147 -53.71 -6.77 39.02
C GLN A 147 -55.18 -6.28 39.03
N GLY A 148 -55.75 -6.03 37.85
CA GLY A 148 -57.15 -5.64 37.72
C GLY A 148 -58.14 -6.73 38.18
N GLU A 149 -57.83 -8.00 37.96
CA GLU A 149 -58.67 -9.13 38.43
C GLU A 149 -58.62 -9.27 39.97
N ILE A 150 -57.44 -9.11 40.57
CA ILE A 150 -57.26 -9.11 42.03
C ILE A 150 -58.04 -7.97 42.69
N ASP A 151 -58.01 -6.78 42.11
CA ASP A 151 -58.79 -5.64 42.60
C ASP A 151 -60.29 -5.87 42.49
N ARG A 152 -60.76 -6.58 41.45
CA ARG A 152 -62.17 -6.96 41.33
C ARG A 152 -62.58 -7.98 42.38
N LEU A 153 -61.79 -9.04 42.55
CA LEU A 153 -62.04 -10.07 43.56
C LEU A 153 -62.02 -9.49 44.98
N ARG A 154 -61.14 -8.53 45.26
CA ARG A 154 -61.17 -7.72 46.50
C ARG A 154 -62.49 -7.01 46.70
N GLN A 155 -62.97 -6.31 45.68
CA GLN A 155 -64.22 -5.56 45.77
C GLN A 155 -65.43 -6.48 45.90
N GLU A 156 -65.43 -7.61 45.20
CA GLU A 156 -66.49 -8.62 45.29
C GLU A 156 -66.52 -9.26 46.69
N ALA A 157 -65.38 -9.69 47.21
CA ALA A 157 -65.28 -10.22 48.57
C ALA A 157 -65.75 -9.21 49.63
N GLU A 158 -65.34 -7.94 49.51
CA GLU A 158 -65.78 -6.87 50.42
C GLU A 158 -67.28 -6.57 50.30
N ARG A 159 -67.84 -6.59 49.09
CA ARG A 159 -69.28 -6.42 48.87
C ARG A 159 -70.07 -7.59 49.47
N SER A 160 -69.66 -8.82 49.19
CA SER A 160 -70.28 -10.02 49.76
C SER A 160 -70.24 -9.99 51.28
N ARG A 161 -69.13 -9.52 51.89
CA ARG A 161 -69.06 -9.28 53.34
C ARG A 161 -70.13 -8.31 53.82
N GLN A 162 -70.19 -7.13 53.21
CA GLN A 162 -71.11 -6.08 53.64
C GLN A 162 -72.58 -6.48 53.44
N GLU A 163 -72.89 -7.19 52.35
CA GLU A 163 -74.22 -7.72 52.08
C GLU A 163 -74.63 -8.77 53.11
N LEU A 164 -73.74 -9.71 53.47
CA LEU A 164 -73.97 -10.68 54.52
C LEU A 164 -74.18 -10.01 55.89
N GLU A 165 -73.32 -9.07 56.27
CA GLU A 165 -73.46 -8.33 57.53
C GLU A 165 -74.77 -7.53 57.60
N ALA A 166 -75.15 -6.87 56.51
CA ALA A 166 -76.39 -6.09 56.43
C ALA A 166 -77.63 -6.98 56.50
N ALA A 167 -77.68 -8.06 55.73
CA ALA A 167 -78.78 -9.02 55.72
C ALA A 167 -78.93 -9.70 57.09
N TRP A 168 -77.81 -10.03 57.75
CA TRP A 168 -77.82 -10.58 59.10
C TRP A 168 -78.34 -9.58 60.14
N THR A 169 -77.95 -8.31 60.05
CA THR A 169 -78.43 -7.25 60.94
C THR A 169 -79.95 -7.04 60.79
N GLN A 170 -80.47 -7.12 59.56
CA GLN A 170 -81.91 -7.04 59.29
C GLN A 170 -82.67 -8.23 59.87
N LEU A 171 -82.16 -9.46 59.71
CA LEU A 171 -82.74 -10.67 60.32
C LEU A 171 -82.82 -10.54 61.86
N GLN A 172 -81.76 -10.03 62.49
CA GLN A 172 -81.76 -9.79 63.94
C GLN A 172 -82.78 -8.73 64.36
N GLY A 173 -82.90 -7.64 63.59
CA GLY A 173 -83.89 -6.60 63.81
C GLY A 173 -85.32 -7.13 63.74
N GLU A 174 -85.66 -7.91 62.70
CA GLU A 174 -86.99 -8.54 62.61
C GLU A 174 -87.23 -9.52 63.77
N ARG A 175 -86.21 -10.27 64.20
CA ARG A 175 -86.32 -11.17 65.36
C ARG A 175 -86.58 -10.43 66.67
N GLU A 176 -85.95 -9.27 66.88
CA GLU A 176 -86.18 -8.43 68.07
C GLU A 176 -87.57 -7.79 68.07
N GLU A 177 -88.05 -7.33 66.90
CA GLU A 177 -89.44 -6.85 66.75
C GLU A 177 -90.46 -7.95 67.09
N LEU A 178 -90.20 -9.19 66.68
CA LEU A 178 -91.05 -10.35 66.98
C LEU A 178 -91.02 -10.78 68.45
N GLN A 179 -89.91 -10.53 69.17
CA GLN A 179 -89.86 -10.76 70.63
C GLN A 179 -90.59 -9.67 71.42
N GLY A 180 -90.74 -8.47 70.85
CA GLY A 180 -91.50 -7.37 71.44
C GLY A 180 -93.01 -7.47 71.26
N SER A 181 -93.48 -8.08 70.16
CA SER A 181 -94.90 -8.41 69.92
C SER A 181 -95.19 -9.85 70.33
N GLY A 182 -95.78 -10.09 71.50
CA GLY A 182 -95.94 -11.41 72.11
C GLY A 182 -96.78 -12.50 71.37
N SER A 183 -97.04 -12.38 70.07
CA SER A 183 -97.61 -13.42 69.20
C SER A 183 -97.07 -13.30 67.78
N VAL A 184 -96.69 -14.43 67.15
CA VAL A 184 -96.25 -14.49 65.75
C VAL A 184 -97.47 -14.74 64.85
N ASP A 185 -97.85 -13.77 64.01
CA ASP A 185 -98.91 -13.93 63.01
C ASP A 185 -98.38 -14.59 61.71
N ALA A 186 -99.26 -15.20 60.91
CA ALA A 186 -98.89 -15.89 59.65
C ALA A 186 -98.15 -14.98 58.64
N GLU A 187 -98.46 -13.67 58.60
CA GLU A 187 -97.72 -12.71 57.76
C GLU A 187 -96.28 -12.50 58.24
N GLN A 188 -96.06 -12.51 59.56
CA GLN A 188 -94.74 -12.33 60.19
C GLN A 188 -93.85 -13.55 60.00
N ALA A 189 -94.41 -14.76 60.10
CA ALA A 189 -93.69 -16.00 59.78
C ALA A 189 -93.28 -16.03 58.30
N SER A 190 -94.13 -15.54 57.38
CA SER A 190 -93.79 -15.47 55.95
C SER A 190 -92.65 -14.49 55.64
N ARG A 191 -92.56 -13.37 56.36
CA ARG A 191 -91.47 -12.39 56.20
C ARG A 191 -90.15 -12.95 56.69
N LEU A 192 -90.12 -13.59 57.87
CA LEU A 192 -88.93 -14.30 58.34
C LEU A 192 -88.50 -15.39 57.37
N GLN A 193 -89.45 -16.15 56.81
CA GLN A 193 -89.15 -17.18 55.82
C GLN A 193 -88.51 -16.57 54.56
N GLN A 194 -89.02 -15.44 54.06
CA GLN A 194 -88.44 -14.74 52.91
C GLN A 194 -87.02 -14.25 53.17
N TRP A 195 -86.71 -13.75 54.37
CA TRP A 195 -85.35 -13.33 54.73
C TRP A 195 -84.39 -14.50 54.94
N LEU A 196 -84.87 -15.62 55.48
CA LEU A 196 -84.09 -16.85 55.62
C LEU A 196 -83.81 -17.46 54.25
N ASP A 197 -84.77 -17.44 53.33
CA ASP A 197 -84.60 -17.89 51.94
C ASP A 197 -83.65 -16.96 51.17
N TYR A 198 -83.76 -15.64 51.35
CA TYR A 198 -82.84 -14.65 50.78
C TYR A 198 -81.40 -14.81 51.30
N LEU A 199 -81.22 -15.01 52.61
CA LEU A 199 -79.90 -15.27 53.20
C LEU A 199 -79.29 -16.58 52.68
N ALA A 200 -80.09 -17.63 52.53
CA ALA A 200 -79.63 -18.89 51.96
C ALA A 200 -79.22 -18.76 50.49
N GLU A 201 -79.84 -17.85 49.73
CA GLU A 201 -79.50 -17.57 48.32
C GLU A 201 -78.22 -16.70 48.19
N VAL A 202 -78.02 -15.73 49.09
CA VAL A 202 -76.83 -14.85 49.11
C VAL A 202 -75.57 -15.58 49.62
N MET A 203 -75.71 -16.64 50.41
CA MET A 203 -74.60 -17.39 51.01
C MET A 203 -73.82 -18.33 50.06
N LEU A 204 -74.19 -18.44 48.78
CA LEU A 204 -73.67 -19.49 47.88
C LEU A 204 -72.37 -19.20 47.11
N GLN A 205 -71.68 -18.07 47.32
CA GLN A 205 -70.54 -17.63 46.49
C GLN A 205 -69.09 -17.62 47.07
N PRO A 206 -68.79 -18.03 48.32
CA PRO A 206 -67.39 -18.02 48.82
C PRO A 206 -66.45 -19.02 48.10
N GLU A 207 -66.97 -20.18 47.70
CA GLU A 207 -66.17 -21.26 47.08
C GLU A 207 -65.64 -20.86 45.69
N GLU A 208 -66.44 -20.14 44.89
CA GLU A 208 -66.03 -19.64 43.57
C GLU A 208 -64.90 -18.59 43.70
N LEU A 209 -64.99 -17.72 44.71
CA LEU A 209 -63.95 -16.74 45.02
C LEU A 209 -62.65 -17.43 45.47
N GLN A 210 -62.75 -18.50 46.27
CA GLN A 210 -61.61 -19.27 46.75
C GLN A 210 -60.90 -20.05 45.63
N GLU A 211 -61.65 -20.67 44.72
CA GLU A 211 -61.08 -21.30 43.52
C GLU A 211 -60.37 -20.28 42.62
N SER A 212 -60.96 -19.09 42.44
CA SER A 212 -60.36 -18.03 41.63
C SER A 212 -59.04 -17.54 42.24
N LEU A 213 -58.99 -17.36 43.57
CA LEU A 213 -57.79 -16.96 44.29
C LEU A 213 -56.69 -18.03 44.19
N THR A 214 -57.04 -19.30 44.34
CA THR A 214 -56.10 -20.42 44.25
C THR A 214 -55.45 -20.48 42.86
N ARG A 215 -56.26 -20.33 41.79
CA ARG A 215 -55.73 -20.26 40.42
C ARG A 215 -54.79 -19.07 40.21
N MET A 216 -55.09 -17.91 40.79
CA MET A 216 -54.19 -16.75 40.71
C MET A 216 -52.87 -16.97 41.46
N GLN A 217 -52.89 -17.61 42.62
CA GLN A 217 -51.68 -17.95 43.37
C GLN A 217 -50.79 -18.96 42.61
N GLU A 218 -51.39 -19.95 41.95
CA GLU A 218 -50.68 -20.88 41.06
C GLU A 218 -50.06 -20.14 39.86
N GLN A 219 -50.76 -19.16 39.29
CA GLN A 219 -50.23 -18.34 38.20
C GLN A 219 -49.08 -17.43 38.67
N LEU A 220 -49.19 -16.81 39.84
CA LEU A 220 -48.13 -15.97 40.43
C LEU A 220 -46.85 -16.78 40.68
N THR A 221 -46.98 -17.97 41.26
CA THR A 221 -45.82 -18.86 41.51
C THR A 221 -45.16 -19.33 40.21
N ALA A 222 -45.95 -19.62 39.17
CA ALA A 222 -45.40 -19.95 37.85
C ALA A 222 -44.68 -18.76 37.19
N GLN A 223 -45.21 -17.54 37.33
CA GLN A 223 -44.58 -16.32 36.79
C GLN A 223 -43.27 -15.98 37.51
N GLU A 224 -43.18 -16.23 38.81
CA GLU A 224 -41.92 -16.07 39.55
C GLU A 224 -40.84 -17.04 39.11
N ALA A 225 -41.16 -18.33 39.00
CA ALA A 225 -40.20 -19.32 38.53
C ALA A 225 -39.66 -18.97 37.14
N TRP A 226 -40.55 -18.47 36.27
CA TRP A 226 -40.16 -17.97 34.94
C TRP A 226 -39.25 -16.73 35.03
N LEU A 227 -39.55 -15.78 35.92
CA LEU A 227 -38.72 -14.58 36.11
C LEU A 227 -37.34 -14.92 36.68
N GLU A 228 -37.25 -15.87 37.61
CA GLU A 228 -35.99 -16.38 38.15
C GLU A 228 -35.10 -17.00 37.06
N GLU A 229 -35.68 -17.83 36.19
CA GLU A 229 -34.97 -18.40 35.04
C GLU A 229 -34.40 -17.30 34.12
N ARG A 230 -35.21 -16.26 33.83
CA ARG A 230 -34.79 -15.14 32.98
C ARG A 230 -33.73 -14.26 33.63
N MET A 231 -33.79 -14.06 34.95
CA MET A 231 -32.74 -13.35 35.68
C MET A 231 -31.41 -14.12 35.65
N ALA A 232 -31.44 -15.45 35.83
CA ALA A 232 -30.24 -16.28 35.73
C ALA A 232 -29.61 -16.21 34.33
N GLN A 233 -30.43 -16.19 33.28
CA GLN A 233 -29.97 -16.01 31.90
C GLN A 233 -29.33 -14.62 31.70
N LEU A 234 -29.95 -13.56 32.24
CA LEU A 234 -29.40 -12.20 32.18
C LEU A 234 -28.05 -12.09 32.90
N GLU A 235 -27.88 -12.76 34.04
CA GLU A 235 -26.60 -12.80 34.77
C GLU A 235 -25.50 -13.47 33.95
N ASP A 236 -25.82 -14.54 33.23
CA ASP A 236 -24.86 -15.18 32.32
C ASP A 236 -24.45 -14.25 31.18
N TRP A 237 -25.41 -13.58 30.53
CA TRP A 237 -25.13 -12.57 29.50
C TRP A 237 -24.28 -11.42 30.03
N ARG A 238 -24.57 -10.93 31.24
CA ARG A 238 -23.75 -9.92 31.93
C ARG A 238 -22.32 -10.39 32.12
N ARG A 239 -22.13 -11.61 32.62
CA ARG A 239 -20.79 -12.18 32.84
C ARG A 239 -20.02 -12.27 31.53
N GLN A 240 -20.65 -12.76 30.46
CA GLN A 240 -20.01 -12.85 29.14
C GLN A 240 -19.66 -11.47 28.57
N ALA A 241 -20.56 -10.49 28.70
CA ALA A 241 -20.30 -9.11 28.27
C ALA A 241 -19.16 -8.46 29.06
N GLN A 242 -19.09 -8.71 30.38
CA GLN A 242 -18.02 -8.23 31.26
C GLN A 242 -16.66 -8.84 30.89
N GLU A 243 -16.62 -10.14 30.61
CA GLU A 243 -15.39 -10.82 30.18
C GLU A 243 -14.88 -10.25 28.84
N ARG A 244 -15.76 -10.10 27.85
CA ARG A 244 -15.41 -9.47 26.57
C ARG A 244 -14.95 -8.02 26.74
N GLN A 245 -15.58 -7.26 27.64
CA GLN A 245 -15.13 -5.90 27.96
C GLN A 245 -13.72 -5.88 28.55
N SER A 246 -13.39 -6.79 29.47
CA SER A 246 -12.03 -6.88 30.02
C SER A 246 -10.99 -7.24 28.97
N GLN A 247 -11.31 -8.17 28.06
CA GLN A 247 -10.44 -8.54 26.94
C GLN A 247 -10.21 -7.35 25.99
N LEU A 248 -11.27 -6.58 25.71
CA LEU A 248 -11.16 -5.35 24.92
C LEU A 248 -10.26 -4.32 25.61
N ASP A 249 -10.43 -4.11 26.92
CA ASP A 249 -9.64 -3.13 27.68
C ASP A 249 -8.15 -3.51 27.71
N GLU A 250 -7.82 -4.80 27.84
CA GLU A 250 -6.45 -5.31 27.69
C GLU A 250 -5.91 -5.07 26.28
N ALA A 251 -6.68 -5.41 25.24
CA ALA A 251 -6.24 -5.23 23.87
C ALA A 251 -6.06 -3.75 23.47
N VAL A 252 -6.87 -2.84 24.03
CA VAL A 252 -6.69 -1.38 23.87
C VAL A 252 -5.38 -0.92 24.52
N GLN A 253 -5.04 -1.41 25.71
CA GLN A 253 -3.76 -1.10 26.35
C GLN A 253 -2.57 -1.61 25.52
N ASP A 254 -2.70 -2.80 24.93
CA ASP A 254 -1.68 -3.37 24.05
C ASP A 254 -1.51 -2.54 22.77
N LEU A 255 -2.61 -2.05 22.21
CA LEU A 255 -2.57 -1.15 21.05
C LEU A 255 -1.89 0.19 21.40
N ASP A 256 -2.20 0.77 22.56
CA ASP A 256 -1.57 2.01 23.03
C ASP A 256 -0.06 1.83 23.25
N ARG A 257 0.36 0.68 23.82
CA ARG A 257 1.77 0.31 23.93
C ARG A 257 2.43 0.18 22.56
N GLY A 258 1.78 -0.51 21.62
CA GLY A 258 2.27 -0.67 20.25
C GLY A 258 2.44 0.65 19.50
N TRP A 259 1.51 1.59 19.69
CA TRP A 259 1.66 2.96 19.18
C TRP A 259 2.85 3.68 19.80
N GLY A 260 3.06 3.55 21.12
CA GLY A 260 4.21 4.13 21.81
C GLY A 260 5.54 3.59 21.26
N GLU A 261 5.65 2.27 21.09
CA GLU A 261 6.83 1.60 20.52
C GLU A 261 7.10 2.06 19.08
N TRP A 262 6.05 2.16 18.25
CA TRP A 262 6.17 2.64 16.88
C TRP A 262 6.65 4.10 16.81
N HIS A 263 6.11 5.00 17.64
CA HIS A 263 6.57 6.39 17.69
C HIS A 263 8.04 6.49 18.10
N GLN A 264 8.48 5.65 19.04
CA GLN A 264 9.89 5.61 19.43
C GLN A 264 10.77 5.11 18.28
N SER A 265 10.37 4.05 17.57
CA SER A 265 11.10 3.55 16.39
C SER A 265 11.21 4.62 15.29
N GLN A 266 10.16 5.40 15.06
CA GLN A 266 10.18 6.52 14.11
C GLN A 266 11.18 7.61 14.50
N LEU A 267 11.29 7.94 15.80
CA LEU A 267 12.29 8.89 16.29
C LEU A 267 13.71 8.34 16.09
N ASP A 268 13.93 7.06 16.37
CA ASP A 268 15.21 6.39 16.21
C ASP A 268 15.61 6.33 14.71
N LEU A 269 14.67 6.00 13.83
CA LEU A 269 14.84 6.00 12.38
C LEU A 269 15.16 7.40 11.84
N ALA A 270 14.49 8.43 12.34
CA ALA A 270 14.81 9.81 12.00
C ALA A 270 16.25 10.16 12.41
N GLY A 271 16.66 9.75 13.61
CA GLY A 271 18.04 9.87 14.09
C GLY A 271 19.05 9.21 13.14
N GLN A 272 18.83 7.94 12.79
CA GLN A 272 19.71 7.21 11.85
C GLN A 272 19.76 7.86 10.46
N ARG A 273 18.64 8.37 9.94
CA ARG A 273 18.60 9.11 8.66
C ARG A 273 19.45 10.38 8.72
N THR A 274 19.42 11.11 9.83
CA THR A 274 20.29 12.27 9.99
C THR A 274 21.76 11.87 10.09
N GLU A 275 22.09 10.78 10.79
CA GLU A 275 23.46 10.26 10.85
C GLU A 275 23.96 9.84 9.46
N MET A 276 23.12 9.16 8.69
CA MET A 276 23.40 8.77 7.31
C MET A 276 23.70 10.00 6.45
N ALA A 277 22.87 11.04 6.49
CA ALA A 277 23.08 12.27 5.74
C ALA A 277 24.40 12.99 6.12
N VAL A 278 24.76 12.98 7.40
CA VAL A 278 26.04 13.52 7.88
C VAL A 278 27.22 12.71 7.33
N ARG A 279 27.13 11.38 7.33
CA ARG A 279 28.17 10.49 6.78
C ARG A 279 28.29 10.63 5.26
N GLU A 280 27.18 10.76 4.54
CA GLU A 280 27.15 11.04 3.10
C GLU A 280 27.90 12.34 2.79
N ARG A 281 27.60 13.41 3.52
CA ARG A 281 28.31 14.69 3.35
C ARG A 281 29.80 14.59 3.68
N LEU A 282 30.17 13.79 4.69
CA LEU A 282 31.57 13.58 5.05
C LEU A 282 32.34 12.85 3.94
N VAL A 283 31.72 11.84 3.31
CA VAL A 283 32.29 11.13 2.15
C VAL A 283 32.49 12.11 0.99
N GLU A 284 31.49 12.93 0.67
CA GLU A 284 31.57 13.92 -0.40
C GLU A 284 32.74 14.90 -0.20
N VAL A 285 32.88 15.48 0.99
CA VAL A 285 33.98 16.41 1.32
C VAL A 285 35.35 15.72 1.26
N LYS A 286 35.45 14.46 1.71
CA LYS A 286 36.71 13.70 1.64
C LYS A 286 37.07 13.34 0.20
N ASP A 287 36.09 13.01 -0.65
CA ASP A 287 36.30 12.77 -2.08
C ASP A 287 36.78 14.03 -2.80
N GLU A 288 36.20 15.20 -2.52
CA GLU A 288 36.66 16.50 -3.04
C GLU A 288 38.13 16.77 -2.64
N LEU A 289 38.48 16.54 -1.37
CA LEU A 289 39.85 16.73 -0.88
C LEU A 289 40.83 15.76 -1.55
N LEU A 290 40.43 14.51 -1.74
CA LEU A 290 41.23 13.50 -2.42
C LEU A 290 41.46 13.87 -3.88
N GLN A 291 40.44 14.36 -4.59
CA GLN A 291 40.59 14.88 -5.95
C GLN A 291 41.56 16.08 -5.98
N GLY A 292 41.46 16.99 -5.03
CA GLY A 292 42.40 18.11 -4.88
C GLY A 292 43.85 17.66 -4.65
N LEU A 293 44.08 16.63 -3.84
CA LEU A 293 45.42 16.08 -3.63
C LEU A 293 45.96 15.37 -4.88
N ARG A 294 45.11 14.66 -5.62
CA ARG A 294 45.49 14.00 -6.88
C ARG A 294 45.88 15.01 -7.96
N THR A 295 45.17 16.14 -8.08
CA THR A 295 45.54 17.21 -9.03
C THR A 295 46.84 17.91 -8.61
N GLN A 296 47.11 18.07 -7.32
CA GLN A 296 48.41 18.56 -6.85
C GLN A 296 49.55 17.59 -7.17
N LEU A 297 49.33 16.29 -6.98
CA LEU A 297 50.29 15.24 -7.34
C LEU A 297 50.63 15.27 -8.83
N SER A 298 49.62 15.33 -9.71
CA SER A 298 49.86 15.40 -11.16
C SER A 298 50.61 16.68 -11.55
N GLY A 299 50.29 17.82 -10.94
CA GLY A 299 51.03 19.08 -11.15
C GLY A 299 52.49 19.00 -10.68
N LEU A 300 52.78 18.31 -9.57
CA LEU A 300 54.16 18.06 -9.12
C LEU A 300 54.92 17.11 -10.04
N ASP A 301 54.27 16.08 -10.59
CA ASP A 301 54.84 15.19 -11.60
C ASP A 301 55.17 15.93 -12.90
N GLU A 302 54.27 16.81 -13.35
CA GLU A 302 54.51 17.70 -14.50
C GLU A 302 55.69 18.66 -14.24
N MET A 303 55.77 19.27 -13.06
CA MET A 303 56.90 20.13 -12.70
C MET A 303 58.22 19.35 -12.61
N ALA A 304 58.21 18.14 -12.05
CA ALA A 304 59.39 17.27 -11.96
C ALA A 304 59.86 16.79 -13.35
N THR A 305 58.94 16.47 -14.25
CA THR A 305 59.25 16.10 -15.66
C THR A 305 59.75 17.30 -16.45
N GLN A 306 59.18 18.50 -16.27
CA GLN A 306 59.69 19.74 -16.86
C GLN A 306 61.10 20.05 -16.36
N MET A 307 61.37 20.00 -15.04
CA MET A 307 62.71 20.27 -14.51
C MET A 307 63.75 19.21 -14.91
N SER A 308 63.37 17.93 -15.01
CA SER A 308 64.26 16.90 -15.52
C SER A 308 64.51 17.01 -17.04
N SER A 309 63.55 17.56 -17.81
CA SER A 309 63.78 17.92 -19.23
C SER A 309 64.73 19.11 -19.39
N LEU A 310 64.67 20.09 -18.47
CA LEU A 310 65.60 21.22 -18.43
C LEU A 310 67.02 20.77 -18.03
N SER A 311 67.15 19.77 -17.14
CA SER A 311 68.45 19.18 -16.81
C SER A 311 68.98 18.23 -17.90
N SER A 312 68.09 17.53 -18.63
CA SER A 312 68.47 16.62 -19.72
C SER A 312 68.75 17.33 -21.06
N GLY A 313 68.30 18.58 -21.21
CA GLY A 313 68.79 19.49 -22.26
C GLY A 313 70.30 19.74 -22.23
N ALA A 314 70.99 19.32 -21.17
CA ALA A 314 72.45 19.36 -21.03
C ALA A 314 73.14 17.98 -21.09
N ALA A 315 72.42 16.88 -21.35
CA ALA A 315 73.00 15.54 -21.48
C ALA A 315 72.82 14.96 -22.89
N PRO A 316 73.89 14.50 -23.57
CA PRO A 316 73.82 14.04 -24.96
C PRO A 316 73.19 12.65 -24.98
N THR A 317 71.87 12.58 -25.21
CA THR A 317 71.23 11.30 -25.53
C THR A 317 71.05 11.22 -27.04
N ALA A 318 71.92 10.40 -27.62
CA ALA A 318 71.86 9.97 -29.00
C ALA A 318 70.54 9.22 -29.24
N THR A 319 69.65 9.77 -30.07
CA THR A 319 68.80 9.04 -31.03
C THR A 319 67.88 10.03 -31.74
N GLY A 320 68.07 10.15 -33.06
CA GLY A 320 67.21 10.92 -33.97
C GLY A 320 67.99 11.94 -34.80
N ALA A 321 68.34 11.54 -36.03
CA ALA A 321 68.79 12.38 -37.15
C ALA A 321 69.73 13.55 -36.79
N ASP A 322 70.98 13.22 -36.44
CA ASP A 322 72.05 14.22 -36.46
C ASP A 322 72.24 14.64 -37.93
N VAL A 323 71.89 15.89 -38.23
CA VAL A 323 72.18 16.46 -39.55
C VAL A 323 73.70 16.52 -39.65
N ASP A 324 74.29 15.85 -40.64
CA ASP A 324 75.73 15.79 -40.80
C ASP A 324 76.28 17.21 -41.10
N LEU A 325 76.71 17.90 -40.05
CA LEU A 325 77.20 19.28 -40.08
C LEU A 325 78.34 19.45 -41.12
N SER A 326 79.07 18.38 -41.39
CA SER A 326 80.14 18.32 -42.38
C SER A 326 79.64 18.43 -43.83
N GLU A 327 78.47 17.85 -44.14
CA GLU A 327 77.82 17.97 -45.45
C GLU A 327 77.19 19.36 -45.62
N LEU A 328 76.57 19.86 -44.54
CA LEU A 328 76.03 21.21 -44.47
C LEU A 328 77.07 22.31 -44.62
N GLU A 329 78.34 22.07 -44.30
CA GLU A 329 79.48 22.99 -44.47
C GLU A 329 80.14 22.91 -45.87
N ARG A 330 79.84 21.88 -46.66
CA ARG A 330 80.32 21.71 -48.04
C ARG A 330 79.29 22.08 -49.11
N MET A 331 78.02 22.22 -48.74
CA MET A 331 76.94 22.64 -49.64
C MET A 331 77.18 24.04 -50.23
N PRO A 332 76.88 24.31 -51.52
CA PRO A 332 76.88 25.67 -52.07
C PRO A 332 75.94 26.59 -51.30
N LEU A 333 76.32 27.86 -51.12
CA LEU A 333 75.57 28.81 -50.28
C LEU A 333 74.12 29.01 -50.76
N ASN A 334 73.90 29.04 -52.08
CA ASN A 334 72.57 29.16 -52.67
C ASN A 334 71.67 27.98 -52.32
N ASN A 335 72.18 26.75 -52.41
CA ASN A 335 71.42 25.54 -52.06
C ASN A 335 71.09 25.49 -50.56
N LEU A 336 72.00 25.97 -49.69
CA LEU A 336 71.75 26.06 -48.25
C LEU A 336 70.70 27.12 -47.92
N GLN A 337 70.71 28.27 -48.60
CA GLN A 337 69.68 29.31 -48.46
C GLN A 337 68.30 28.82 -48.93
N GLU A 338 68.24 28.13 -50.08
CA GLU A 338 67.01 27.50 -50.57
C GLU A 338 66.50 26.46 -49.57
N ARG A 339 67.38 25.61 -49.04
CA ARG A 339 67.00 24.59 -48.06
C ARG A 339 66.47 25.18 -46.75
N VAL A 340 67.08 26.26 -46.25
CA VAL A 340 66.57 26.98 -45.07
C VAL A 340 65.19 27.58 -45.33
N ARG A 341 64.96 28.15 -46.53
CA ARG A 341 63.64 28.69 -46.91
C ARG A 341 62.58 27.59 -47.05
N GLU A 342 62.93 26.46 -47.64
CA GLU A 342 62.05 25.28 -47.70
C GLU A 342 61.66 24.82 -46.29
N LEU A 343 62.64 24.63 -45.40
CA LEU A 343 62.40 24.21 -44.02
C LEU A 343 61.58 25.24 -43.24
N GLN A 344 61.79 26.54 -43.48
CA GLN A 344 60.96 27.61 -42.91
C GLN A 344 59.50 27.50 -43.36
N ASN A 345 59.26 27.35 -44.67
CA ASN A 345 57.92 27.22 -45.23
C ASN A 345 57.23 25.94 -44.76
N GLU A 346 57.95 24.82 -44.70
CA GLU A 346 57.44 23.54 -44.19
C GLU A 346 57.07 23.63 -42.70
N LEU A 347 57.88 24.33 -41.90
CA LEU A 347 57.63 24.56 -40.48
C LEU A 347 56.40 25.45 -40.28
N GLU A 348 56.31 26.57 -41.00
CA GLU A 348 55.17 27.50 -40.92
C GLU A 348 53.87 26.81 -41.35
N THR A 349 53.91 26.03 -42.42
CA THR A 349 52.75 25.24 -42.89
C THR A 349 52.32 24.21 -41.86
N GLY A 350 53.27 23.47 -41.27
CA GLY A 350 52.98 22.48 -40.25
C GLY A 350 52.50 23.10 -38.93
N MET A 351 53.04 24.25 -38.53
CA MET A 351 52.58 25.01 -37.36
C MET A 351 51.14 25.46 -37.53
N ARG A 352 50.78 25.99 -38.71
CA ARG A 352 49.41 26.40 -39.01
C ARG A 352 48.44 25.22 -38.95
N LEU A 353 48.79 24.08 -39.54
CA LEU A 353 47.97 22.87 -39.49
C LEU A 353 47.77 22.37 -38.05
N VAL A 354 48.83 22.37 -37.23
CA VAL A 354 48.75 21.98 -35.81
C VAL A 354 47.94 22.98 -34.98
N ILE A 355 47.87 24.26 -35.37
CA ILE A 355 46.99 25.26 -34.74
C ILE A 355 45.53 24.99 -35.13
N ASP A 356 45.26 24.78 -36.42
CA ASP A 356 43.92 24.49 -36.93
C ASP A 356 43.35 23.19 -36.28
N GLU A 357 44.14 22.12 -36.19
CA GLU A 357 43.76 20.87 -35.53
C GLU A 357 43.62 21.02 -33.99
N GLN A 358 44.35 21.94 -33.36
CA GLN A 358 44.17 22.24 -31.93
C GLN A 358 42.87 22.98 -31.65
N GLU A 359 42.47 23.90 -32.53
CA GLU A 359 41.17 24.56 -32.46
C GLU A 359 40.04 23.54 -32.63
N GLU A 360 40.17 22.60 -33.56
CA GLU A 360 39.22 21.49 -33.71
C GLU A 360 39.13 20.62 -32.45
N LEU A 361 40.27 20.27 -31.85
CA LEU A 361 40.29 19.51 -30.59
C LEU A 361 39.63 20.27 -29.43
N MET A 362 39.78 21.59 -29.38
CA MET A 362 39.08 22.43 -28.40
C MET A 362 37.56 22.43 -28.62
N LEU A 363 37.10 22.48 -29.87
CA LEU A 363 35.68 22.41 -30.22
C LEU A 363 35.10 21.03 -29.88
N GLN A 364 35.78 19.93 -30.24
CA GLN A 364 35.35 18.57 -29.91
C GLN A 364 35.22 18.36 -28.38
N ARG A 365 36.10 19.00 -27.58
CA ARG A 365 35.99 18.97 -26.12
C ARG A 365 34.74 19.69 -25.61
N LEU A 366 34.37 20.81 -26.23
CA LEU A 366 33.13 21.52 -25.90
C LEU A 366 31.92 20.64 -26.22
N ASP A 367 31.92 20.02 -27.41
CA ASP A 367 30.85 19.12 -27.85
C ASP A 367 30.72 17.90 -26.92
N LEU A 368 31.85 17.31 -26.51
CA LEU A 368 31.87 16.23 -25.51
C LEU A 368 31.20 16.63 -24.20
N ASN A 369 31.54 17.80 -23.65
CA ASN A 369 30.92 18.30 -22.41
C ASN A 369 29.41 18.53 -22.57
N GLU A 370 28.98 19.06 -23.72
CA GLU A 370 27.56 19.22 -24.01
C GLU A 370 26.82 17.89 -24.13
N LEU A 371 27.44 16.90 -24.77
CA LEU A 371 26.86 15.57 -24.99
C LEU A 371 26.80 14.78 -23.68
N GLU A 372 27.82 14.86 -22.83
CA GLU A 372 27.82 14.34 -21.46
C GLU A 372 26.69 14.95 -20.62
N ALA A 373 26.50 16.28 -20.71
CA ALA A 373 25.41 16.96 -20.01
C ALA A 373 24.02 16.56 -20.54
N LYS A 374 23.89 16.25 -21.84
CA LYS A 374 22.66 15.74 -22.46
C LYS A 374 22.37 14.31 -22.03
N VAL A 375 23.37 13.42 -21.99
CA VAL A 375 23.25 12.03 -21.49
C VAL A 375 22.83 12.01 -20.02
N ALA A 376 23.38 12.90 -19.18
CA ALA A 376 23.02 13.00 -17.78
C ALA A 376 21.55 13.39 -17.54
N ARG A 377 20.91 14.10 -18.49
CA ARG A 377 19.51 14.55 -18.41
C ARG A 377 18.53 13.65 -19.16
N ALA A 378 19.00 12.78 -20.06
CA ALA A 378 18.15 11.92 -20.87
C ALA A 378 17.78 10.61 -20.14
N SER A 379 16.55 10.11 -20.38
CA SER A 379 16.06 8.82 -19.86
C SER A 379 15.50 7.94 -20.98
N GLY A 380 15.66 6.62 -20.86
CA GLY A 380 15.12 5.66 -21.84
C GLY A 380 15.96 5.47 -23.10
N GLY A 381 15.30 5.33 -24.26
CA GLY A 381 15.94 4.99 -25.55
C GLY A 381 16.88 6.07 -26.09
N ASP A 382 16.55 7.35 -25.87
CA ASP A 382 17.38 8.48 -26.31
C ASP A 382 18.74 8.52 -25.58
N ARG A 383 18.81 7.96 -24.37
CA ARG A 383 20.07 7.82 -23.63
C ARG A 383 21.03 6.88 -24.33
N THR A 384 20.53 5.74 -24.83
CA THR A 384 21.38 4.75 -25.53
C THR A 384 21.92 5.26 -26.86
N SER A 385 21.18 6.09 -27.61
CA SER A 385 21.70 6.74 -28.81
C SER A 385 22.72 7.82 -28.49
N LEU A 386 22.48 8.64 -27.46
CA LEU A 386 23.42 9.67 -27.03
C LEU A 386 24.70 9.06 -26.43
N GLU A 387 24.62 7.91 -25.74
CA GLU A 387 25.79 7.17 -25.26
C GLU A 387 26.63 6.59 -26.41
N ALA A 388 26.01 6.17 -27.51
CA ALA A 388 26.72 5.75 -28.72
C ALA A 388 27.42 6.93 -29.42
N GLU A 389 26.73 8.06 -29.60
CA GLU A 389 27.32 9.28 -30.15
C GLU A 389 28.48 9.81 -29.28
N LEU A 390 28.35 9.70 -27.95
CA LEU A 390 29.40 10.06 -27.00
C LEU A 390 30.64 9.17 -27.16
N ALA A 391 30.45 7.86 -27.32
CA ALA A 391 31.56 6.92 -27.53
C ALA A 391 32.31 7.21 -28.85
N ASP A 392 31.58 7.44 -29.94
CA ASP A 392 32.18 7.77 -31.25
C ASP A 392 32.97 9.09 -31.19
N LEU A 393 32.42 10.12 -30.53
CA LEU A 393 33.09 11.41 -30.37
C LEU A 393 34.34 11.30 -29.47
N GLN A 394 34.28 10.52 -28.39
CA GLN A 394 35.42 10.25 -27.51
C GLN A 394 36.55 9.53 -28.25
N GLU A 395 36.21 8.57 -29.12
CA GLU A 395 37.19 7.86 -29.94
C GLU A 395 37.87 8.81 -30.95
N SER A 396 37.07 9.64 -31.64
CA SER A 396 37.59 10.63 -32.60
C SER A 396 38.52 11.66 -31.94
N TYR A 397 38.16 12.14 -30.74
CA TYR A 397 38.96 13.06 -29.93
C TYR A 397 40.29 12.40 -29.50
N GLY A 398 40.25 11.15 -29.06
CA GLY A 398 41.43 10.38 -28.69
C GLY A 398 42.43 10.26 -29.85
N PHE A 399 41.94 9.90 -31.04
CA PHE A 399 42.78 9.81 -32.24
C PHE A 399 43.38 11.16 -32.66
N LEU A 400 42.60 12.24 -32.63
CA LEU A 400 43.09 13.58 -32.97
C LEU A 400 44.15 14.06 -31.97
N ASN A 401 43.97 13.78 -30.67
CA ASN A 401 44.93 14.14 -29.64
C ASN A 401 46.27 13.38 -29.82
N ASP A 402 46.21 12.07 -30.05
CA ASP A 402 47.41 11.25 -30.23
C ASP A 402 48.19 11.65 -31.49
N THR A 403 47.48 11.97 -32.57
CA THR A 403 48.09 12.49 -33.80
C THR A 403 48.72 13.86 -33.57
N LEU A 404 48.06 14.79 -32.88
CA LEU A 404 48.61 16.10 -32.51
C LEU A 404 49.87 16.00 -31.65
N VAL A 405 49.93 15.05 -30.70
CA VAL A 405 51.14 14.79 -29.89
C VAL A 405 52.30 14.36 -30.79
N GLY A 406 52.05 13.45 -31.74
CA GLY A 406 53.03 13.02 -32.74
C GLY A 406 53.49 14.17 -33.65
N GLN A 407 52.55 14.97 -34.15
CA GLN A 407 52.83 16.12 -35.02
C GLN A 407 53.63 17.21 -34.30
N ARG A 408 53.28 17.55 -33.04
CA ARG A 408 54.05 18.50 -32.20
C ARG A 408 55.49 18.04 -31.99
N ARG A 409 55.70 16.74 -31.77
CA ARG A 409 57.06 16.17 -31.65
C ARG A 409 57.82 16.29 -32.97
N SER A 410 57.16 16.02 -34.10
CA SER A 410 57.77 16.17 -35.43
C SER A 410 58.10 17.64 -35.77
N LEU A 411 57.24 18.59 -35.39
CA LEU A 411 57.50 20.02 -35.56
C LEU A 411 58.72 20.50 -34.78
N ARG A 412 58.87 20.07 -33.52
CA ARG A 412 60.06 20.39 -32.71
C ARG A 412 61.35 19.85 -33.33
N GLU A 413 61.28 18.65 -33.92
CA GLU A 413 62.42 18.08 -34.63
C GLU A 413 62.75 18.87 -35.91
N ARG A 414 61.74 19.26 -36.69
CA ARG A 414 61.93 20.12 -37.88
C ARG A 414 62.45 21.50 -37.52
N GLU A 415 61.99 22.09 -36.43
CA GLU A 415 62.48 23.36 -35.88
C GLU A 415 63.95 23.25 -35.51
N ARG A 416 64.35 22.16 -34.85
CA ARG A 416 65.74 21.87 -34.52
C ARG A 416 66.61 21.75 -35.77
N ILE A 417 66.17 20.99 -36.78
CA ILE A 417 66.87 20.83 -38.06
C ILE A 417 67.01 22.19 -38.76
N MET A 418 65.95 22.99 -38.81
CA MET A 418 65.94 24.34 -39.39
C MET A 418 66.92 25.27 -38.67
N ASN A 419 66.91 25.29 -37.34
CA ASN A 419 67.83 26.09 -36.52
C ASN A 419 69.29 25.68 -36.74
N GLN A 420 69.58 24.39 -36.92
CA GLN A 420 70.92 23.91 -37.26
C GLN A 420 71.35 24.42 -38.65
N HIS A 421 70.51 24.29 -39.68
CA HIS A 421 70.79 24.78 -41.03
C HIS A 421 70.95 26.30 -41.07
N GLN A 422 70.12 27.04 -40.33
CA GLN A 422 70.28 28.47 -40.12
C GLN A 422 71.63 28.75 -39.48
N SER A 423 71.97 28.14 -38.35
CA SER A 423 73.23 28.43 -37.65
C SER A 423 74.47 28.26 -38.53
N VAL A 424 74.46 27.30 -39.47
CA VAL A 424 75.53 27.08 -40.46
C VAL A 424 75.49 28.16 -41.54
N LEU A 425 74.31 28.50 -42.06
CA LEU A 425 74.11 29.59 -43.02
C LEU A 425 74.59 30.94 -42.46
N TRP A 426 74.21 31.27 -41.22
CA TRP A 426 74.61 32.48 -40.50
C TRP A 426 76.13 32.52 -40.24
N ARG A 427 76.74 31.39 -39.86
CA ARG A 427 78.21 31.26 -39.74
C ARG A 427 78.93 31.52 -41.06
N ARG A 428 78.41 31.00 -42.18
CA ARG A 428 79.00 31.19 -43.52
C ARG A 428 78.81 32.60 -44.09
N LEU A 429 77.74 33.29 -43.71
CA LEU A 429 77.44 34.68 -44.09
C LEU A 429 78.20 35.72 -43.27
N GLY A 430 79.00 35.29 -42.28
CA GLY A 430 79.90 36.19 -41.53
C GLY A 430 79.23 37.03 -40.44
N ASN A 431 78.00 36.70 -40.03
CA ASN A 431 77.32 37.33 -38.89
C ASN A 431 77.18 36.31 -37.74
N PRO A 432 78.02 36.38 -36.68
CA PRO A 432 77.85 35.53 -35.51
C PRO A 432 76.56 35.93 -34.77
N PRO A 433 75.71 34.98 -34.35
CA PRO A 433 74.61 35.28 -33.43
C PRO A 433 75.18 35.70 -32.06
N GLU A 434 74.51 36.66 -31.42
CA GLU A 434 74.82 37.12 -30.07
C GLU A 434 74.92 35.93 -29.09
N PRO A 435 75.81 36.00 -28.09
CA PRO A 435 76.03 34.90 -27.16
C PRO A 435 74.79 34.71 -26.27
N VAL A 436 74.00 33.69 -26.56
CA VAL A 436 73.18 33.04 -25.53
C VAL A 436 74.15 32.35 -24.59
N SER A 437 74.17 32.83 -23.35
CA SER A 437 74.97 32.41 -22.21
C SER A 437 75.37 30.93 -22.21
N SER A 438 76.68 30.70 -22.18
CA SER A 438 77.29 29.41 -21.86
C SER A 438 76.86 28.93 -20.46
N GLY A 439 76.16 27.79 -20.40
CA GLY A 439 76.59 26.61 -19.64
C GLY A 439 77.02 26.74 -18.19
N GLY A 440 76.27 27.48 -17.36
CA GLY A 440 76.24 27.19 -15.92
C GLY A 440 75.19 26.10 -15.68
N THR A 441 75.62 24.85 -15.46
CA THR A 441 74.71 23.78 -15.04
C THR A 441 74.12 24.15 -13.69
N VAL A 442 72.90 24.67 -13.68
CA VAL A 442 72.11 24.80 -12.45
C VAL A 442 71.84 23.37 -11.99
N ASP A 443 72.48 22.95 -10.90
CA ASP A 443 72.20 21.64 -10.31
C ASP A 443 70.79 21.66 -9.72
N VAL A 444 69.85 21.06 -10.44
CA VAL A 444 68.43 20.99 -10.07
C VAL A 444 68.15 19.82 -9.10
N SER A 445 69.14 18.97 -8.83
CA SER A 445 69.04 17.79 -7.95
C SER A 445 68.45 18.06 -6.56
N PRO A 446 68.83 19.12 -5.81
CA PRO A 446 68.24 19.40 -4.49
C PRO A 446 66.79 19.87 -4.55
N VAL A 447 66.33 20.40 -5.70
CA VAL A 447 64.93 20.79 -5.91
C VAL A 447 64.12 19.55 -6.31
N LEU A 448 64.67 18.69 -7.16
CA LEU A 448 64.07 17.40 -7.52
C LEU A 448 63.93 16.47 -6.31
N SER A 449 64.91 16.43 -5.40
CA SER A 449 64.81 15.63 -4.17
C SER A 449 63.73 16.16 -3.21
N ARG A 450 63.58 17.48 -3.10
CA ARG A 450 62.50 18.10 -2.30
C ARG A 450 61.12 17.84 -2.91
N LEU A 451 61.04 17.85 -4.25
CA LEU A 451 59.82 17.48 -4.98
C LEU A 451 59.45 16.02 -4.77
N SER A 452 60.41 15.10 -4.84
CA SER A 452 60.17 13.68 -4.59
C SER A 452 59.73 13.41 -3.15
N ASP A 453 60.33 14.10 -2.16
CA ASP A 453 59.92 14.00 -0.76
C ASP A 453 58.47 14.51 -0.56
N GLN A 454 58.10 15.59 -1.25
CA GLN A 454 56.74 16.15 -1.20
C GLN A 454 55.72 15.23 -1.91
N GLN A 455 56.06 14.68 -3.07
CA GLN A 455 55.26 13.68 -3.78
C GLN A 455 55.00 12.46 -2.91
N GLN A 456 56.04 11.90 -2.28
CA GLN A 456 55.90 10.72 -1.44
C GLN A 456 54.99 10.98 -0.23
N ARG A 457 55.08 12.17 0.38
CA ARG A 457 54.18 12.58 1.48
C ARG A 457 52.73 12.72 1.03
N LEU A 458 52.48 13.39 -0.10
CA LEU A 458 51.13 13.55 -0.65
C LEU A 458 50.54 12.19 -1.07
N GLN A 459 51.36 11.30 -1.63
CA GLN A 459 50.93 9.97 -2.03
C GLN A 459 50.55 9.10 -0.81
N GLN A 460 51.28 9.21 0.30
CA GLN A 460 50.89 8.58 1.56
C GLN A 460 49.57 9.15 2.08
N GLN A 461 49.37 10.47 2.03
CA GLN A 461 48.11 11.11 2.44
C GLN A 461 46.91 10.64 1.60
N VAL A 462 47.10 10.53 0.28
CA VAL A 462 46.08 9.98 -0.63
C VAL A 462 45.73 8.55 -0.25
N GLN A 463 46.72 7.67 -0.04
CA GLN A 463 46.47 6.28 0.35
C GLN A 463 45.73 6.16 1.69
N THR A 464 46.08 7.01 2.67
CA THR A 464 45.38 7.02 3.97
C THR A 464 43.93 7.47 3.82
N LEU A 465 43.68 8.52 3.02
CA LEU A 465 42.34 9.04 2.78
C LEU A 465 41.48 8.07 1.96
N GLU A 466 42.07 7.39 0.98
CA GLU A 466 41.42 6.32 0.21
C GLU A 466 40.94 5.19 1.12
N GLY A 467 41.78 4.74 2.05
CA GLY A 467 41.42 3.72 3.02
C GLY A 467 40.30 4.16 3.95
N GLU A 468 40.38 5.39 4.49
CA GLU A 468 39.32 5.96 5.32
C GLU A 468 37.99 6.11 4.56
N LEU A 469 38.03 6.56 3.31
CA LEU A 469 36.85 6.67 2.45
C LEU A 469 36.22 5.31 2.17
N GLU A 470 37.03 4.29 1.91
CA GLU A 470 36.52 2.94 1.69
C GLU A 470 35.83 2.40 2.95
N THR A 471 36.40 2.63 4.14
CA THR A 471 35.73 2.27 5.40
C THR A 471 34.43 3.04 5.61
N LEU A 472 34.42 4.35 5.38
CA LEU A 472 33.23 5.19 5.54
C LEU A 472 32.12 4.78 4.57
N ARG A 473 32.46 4.47 3.31
CA ARG A 473 31.49 4.01 2.30
C ARG A 473 30.86 2.67 2.69
N ARG A 474 31.65 1.72 3.21
CA ARG A 474 31.12 0.42 3.70
C ARG A 474 30.20 0.61 4.90
N GLU A 475 30.58 1.46 5.85
CA GLU A 475 29.73 1.76 7.01
C GLU A 475 28.43 2.47 6.59
N LEU A 476 28.50 3.38 5.62
CA LEU A 476 27.34 4.09 5.07
C LEU A 476 26.39 3.13 4.35
N GLU A 477 26.91 2.19 3.56
CA GLU A 477 26.10 1.16 2.90
C GLU A 477 25.41 0.24 3.91
N ALA A 478 26.12 -0.15 4.98
CA ALA A 478 25.52 -0.90 6.09
C ALA A 478 24.42 -0.11 6.81
N LEU A 479 24.66 1.17 7.11
CA LEU A 479 23.69 2.05 7.77
C LEU A 479 22.46 2.27 6.87
N ARG A 480 22.66 2.45 5.57
CA ARG A 480 21.57 2.58 4.60
C ARG A 480 20.69 1.32 4.56
N GLY A 481 21.30 0.14 4.54
CA GLY A 481 20.57 -1.12 4.63
C GLY A 481 19.77 -1.25 5.93
N GLN A 482 20.33 -0.84 7.07
CA GLN A 482 19.62 -0.81 8.35
C GLN A 482 18.42 0.16 8.33
N VAL A 483 18.61 1.38 7.81
CA VAL A 483 17.53 2.38 7.67
C VAL A 483 16.42 1.89 6.76
N GLU A 484 16.75 1.27 5.62
CA GLU A 484 15.76 0.72 4.69
C GLU A 484 14.98 -0.44 5.32
N GLN A 485 15.68 -1.36 6.03
CA GLN A 485 15.05 -2.46 6.73
C GLN A 485 14.14 -1.99 7.86
N GLN A 486 14.59 -1.04 8.68
CA GLN A 486 13.79 -0.50 9.79
C GLN A 486 12.60 0.32 9.28
N ALA A 487 12.77 1.09 8.20
CA ALA A 487 11.66 1.81 7.57
C ALA A 487 10.56 0.85 7.06
N ALA A 488 10.94 -0.27 6.44
CA ALA A 488 10.00 -1.29 5.99
C ALA A 488 9.29 -1.98 7.16
N ALA A 489 10.03 -2.28 8.24
CA ALA A 489 9.46 -2.85 9.46
C ALA A 489 8.44 -1.90 10.13
N ASP A 490 8.77 -0.62 10.24
CA ASP A 490 7.88 0.40 10.79
C ASP A 490 6.61 0.59 9.96
N GLU A 491 6.70 0.49 8.63
CA GLU A 491 5.55 0.56 7.74
C GLU A 491 4.63 -0.67 7.93
N ALA A 492 5.21 -1.87 8.02
CA ALA A 492 4.44 -3.08 8.31
C ALA A 492 3.77 -3.02 9.69
N GLN A 493 4.48 -2.55 10.72
CA GLN A 493 3.93 -2.35 12.07
C GLN A 493 2.80 -1.32 12.06
N LEU A 494 2.92 -0.23 11.29
CA LEU A 494 1.86 0.78 11.17
C LEU A 494 0.57 0.20 10.59
N GLN A 495 0.67 -0.68 9.57
CA GLN A 495 -0.52 -1.32 8.99
C GLN A 495 -1.17 -2.27 9.99
N ASP A 496 -0.39 -3.11 10.67
CA ASP A 496 -0.90 -4.02 11.72
C ASP A 496 -1.56 -3.24 12.87
N LEU A 497 -0.99 -2.13 13.33
CA LEU A 497 -1.62 -1.27 14.34
C LEU A 497 -2.93 -0.66 13.86
N LYS A 498 -3.03 -0.23 12.60
CA LYS A 498 -4.28 0.30 12.03
C LYS A 498 -5.36 -0.76 11.90
N ASP A 499 -4.98 -1.97 11.48
CA ASP A 499 -5.91 -3.09 11.36
C ASP A 499 -6.43 -3.51 12.73
N ARG A 500 -5.56 -3.59 13.74
CA ARG A 500 -5.97 -3.84 15.13
C ARG A 500 -6.87 -2.75 15.69
N ASP A 501 -6.55 -1.47 15.48
CA ASP A 501 -7.41 -0.34 15.89
C ASP A 501 -8.81 -0.44 15.26
N ARG A 502 -8.89 -0.80 13.97
CA ARG A 502 -10.17 -1.03 13.30
C ARG A 502 -10.95 -2.19 13.94
N GLN A 503 -10.30 -3.34 14.14
CA GLN A 503 -10.92 -4.51 14.76
C GLN A 503 -11.43 -4.20 16.17
N LEU A 504 -10.65 -3.47 16.98
CA LEU A 504 -11.06 -3.08 18.33
C LEU A 504 -12.24 -2.11 18.32
N ARG A 505 -12.35 -1.22 17.32
CA ARG A 505 -13.54 -0.36 17.18
C ARG A 505 -14.80 -1.16 16.85
N GLU A 506 -14.68 -2.15 15.98
CA GLU A 506 -15.77 -3.07 15.63
C GLU A 506 -16.21 -3.86 16.88
N GLN A 507 -15.27 -4.48 17.61
CA GLN A 507 -15.54 -5.18 18.87
C GLN A 507 -16.14 -4.27 19.95
N ARG A 508 -15.68 -3.02 20.06
CA ARG A 508 -16.24 -2.05 21.01
C ARG A 508 -17.70 -1.73 20.69
N ALA A 509 -18.04 -1.62 19.41
CA ALA A 509 -19.41 -1.40 18.99
C ALA A 509 -20.30 -2.62 19.34
N GLU A 510 -19.83 -3.84 19.10
CA GLU A 510 -20.53 -5.07 19.48
C GLU A 510 -20.76 -5.16 21.00
N ILE A 511 -19.72 -4.92 21.81
CA ILE A 511 -19.82 -4.94 23.27
C ILE A 511 -20.77 -3.84 23.78
N ALA A 512 -20.76 -2.65 23.16
CA ALA A 512 -21.72 -1.61 23.51
C ALA A 512 -23.17 -2.02 23.20
N GLN A 513 -23.40 -2.72 22.09
CA GLN A 513 -24.71 -3.25 21.75
C GLN A 513 -25.17 -4.34 22.74
N THR A 514 -24.29 -5.26 23.13
CA THR A 514 -24.63 -6.29 24.13
C THR A 514 -24.97 -5.68 25.48
N TRP A 515 -24.21 -4.68 25.94
CA TRP A 515 -24.57 -3.91 27.15
C TRP A 515 -25.90 -3.18 27.01
N GLY A 516 -26.19 -2.59 25.85
CA GLY A 516 -27.49 -1.98 25.57
C GLY A 516 -28.64 -2.98 25.74
N ARG A 517 -28.50 -4.18 25.16
CA ARG A 517 -29.47 -5.29 25.28
C ARG A 517 -29.64 -5.72 26.74
N VAL A 518 -28.53 -5.97 27.45
CA VAL A 518 -28.51 -6.36 28.87
C VAL A 518 -29.23 -5.34 29.73
N ASN A 519 -28.94 -4.05 29.56
CA ASN A 519 -29.55 -2.99 30.38
C ASN A 519 -31.06 -2.87 30.12
N ALA A 520 -31.49 -2.90 28.86
CA ALA A 520 -32.92 -2.87 28.52
C ALA A 520 -33.67 -4.09 29.06
N TYR A 521 -33.08 -5.28 28.93
CA TYR A 521 -33.66 -6.52 29.45
C TYR A 521 -33.77 -6.50 30.98
N GLN A 522 -32.73 -5.98 31.65
CA GLN A 522 -32.74 -5.82 33.10
C GLN A 522 -33.85 -4.88 33.57
N GLU A 523 -34.00 -3.71 32.93
CA GLU A 523 -35.02 -2.73 33.33
C GLU A 523 -36.44 -3.31 33.27
N LEU A 524 -36.74 -4.08 32.22
CA LEU A 524 -38.01 -4.79 32.10
C LEU A 524 -38.18 -5.89 33.15
N LEU A 525 -37.15 -6.71 33.38
CA LEU A 525 -37.22 -7.77 34.40
C LEU A 525 -37.37 -7.21 35.82
N ASP A 526 -36.65 -6.14 36.16
CA ASP A 526 -36.77 -5.46 37.45
C ASP A 526 -38.19 -4.90 37.64
N ALA A 527 -38.77 -4.26 36.61
CA ALA A 527 -40.14 -3.77 36.64
C ALA A 527 -41.18 -4.89 36.81
N LEU A 528 -40.97 -6.04 36.16
CA LEU A 528 -41.82 -7.22 36.31
C LEU A 528 -41.71 -7.81 37.72
N ARG A 529 -40.51 -7.90 38.28
CA ARG A 529 -40.27 -8.39 39.64
C ARG A 529 -41.00 -7.53 40.66
N ASP A 530 -40.87 -6.20 40.55
CA ASP A 530 -41.50 -5.27 41.49
C ASP A 530 -43.03 -5.37 41.44
N ARG A 531 -43.60 -5.56 40.24
CA ARG A 531 -45.05 -5.77 40.06
C ARG A 531 -45.54 -7.12 40.60
N LEU A 532 -44.79 -8.20 40.37
CA LEU A 532 -45.10 -9.51 40.94
C LEU A 532 -45.05 -9.48 42.46
N THR A 533 -44.04 -8.81 43.02
CA THR A 533 -43.92 -8.62 44.48
C THR A 533 -45.13 -7.88 45.02
N HIS A 534 -45.50 -6.76 44.40
CA HIS A 534 -46.71 -6.02 44.78
C HIS A 534 -47.98 -6.87 44.67
N LEU A 535 -48.10 -7.67 43.60
CA LEU A 535 -49.23 -8.57 43.40
C LEU A 535 -49.36 -9.59 44.53
N LYS A 536 -48.25 -10.21 44.94
CA LYS A 536 -48.23 -11.12 46.08
C LYS A 536 -48.63 -10.43 47.38
N ASP A 537 -48.05 -9.27 47.66
CA ASP A 537 -48.41 -8.47 48.84
C ASP A 537 -49.90 -8.12 48.87
N THR A 538 -50.55 -8.00 47.70
CA THR A 538 -52.00 -7.83 47.60
C THR A 538 -52.83 -9.12 47.60
N THR A 539 -52.25 -10.26 47.24
CA THR A 539 -52.98 -11.53 47.15
C THR A 539 -52.97 -12.28 48.48
N ASP A 540 -51.88 -12.18 49.26
CA ASP A 540 -51.76 -12.87 50.55
C ASP A 540 -52.83 -12.44 51.59
N PRO A 541 -53.18 -11.15 51.76
CA PRO A 541 -54.22 -10.74 52.69
C PRO A 541 -55.62 -11.19 52.25
N LEU A 542 -55.83 -11.40 50.94
CA LEU A 542 -57.12 -11.84 50.41
C LEU A 542 -57.45 -13.25 50.85
N SER A 543 -56.45 -14.14 50.88
CA SER A 543 -56.63 -15.51 51.36
C SER A 543 -57.23 -15.52 52.77
N GLY A 544 -56.62 -14.76 53.69
CA GLY A 544 -57.12 -14.65 55.05
C GLY A 544 -58.50 -13.99 55.16
N SER A 545 -58.81 -13.01 54.29
CA SER A 545 -60.14 -12.39 54.27
C SER A 545 -61.24 -13.32 53.75
N LEU A 546 -60.93 -14.17 52.74
CA LEU A 546 -61.85 -15.15 52.19
C LEU A 546 -62.07 -16.32 53.14
N GLU A 547 -61.01 -16.79 53.82
CA GLU A 547 -61.13 -17.77 54.90
C GLU A 547 -62.07 -17.27 56.00
N HIS A 548 -61.90 -16.02 56.44
CA HIS A 548 -62.79 -15.42 57.43
C HIS A 548 -64.23 -15.26 56.93
N LEU A 549 -64.44 -14.91 55.66
CA LEU A 549 -65.77 -14.85 55.05
C LEU A 549 -66.44 -16.21 55.00
N GLN A 550 -65.69 -17.26 54.72
CA GLN A 550 -66.18 -18.63 54.68
C GLN A 550 -66.57 -19.10 56.08
N GLU A 551 -65.74 -18.84 57.10
CA GLU A 551 -66.09 -19.10 58.50
C GLU A 551 -67.37 -18.36 58.93
N LEU A 552 -67.51 -17.09 58.52
CA LEU A 552 -68.68 -16.28 58.80
C LEU A 552 -69.93 -16.85 58.11
N ALA A 553 -69.83 -17.19 56.82
CA ALA A 553 -70.89 -17.80 56.04
C ALA A 553 -71.33 -19.14 56.64
N ASP A 554 -70.40 -20.02 56.99
CA ASP A 554 -70.69 -21.32 57.63
C ASP A 554 -71.39 -21.15 58.99
N SER A 555 -70.93 -20.19 59.80
CA SER A 555 -71.53 -19.91 61.11
C SER A 555 -72.97 -19.41 60.98
N GLN A 556 -73.22 -18.54 60.00
CA GLN A 556 -74.54 -17.98 59.75
C GLN A 556 -75.48 -18.98 59.06
N GLN A 557 -74.98 -19.83 58.16
CA GLN A 557 -75.75 -20.90 57.52
C GLN A 557 -76.29 -21.90 58.55
N ASN A 558 -75.46 -22.28 59.51
CA ASN A 558 -75.87 -23.12 60.63
C ASN A 558 -76.99 -22.46 61.46
N ALA A 559 -76.91 -21.14 61.67
CA ALA A 559 -77.93 -20.39 62.40
C ALA A 559 -79.22 -20.19 61.59
N VAL A 560 -79.15 -19.95 60.28
CA VAL A 560 -80.31 -19.90 59.37
C VAL A 560 -81.04 -21.23 59.36
N THR A 561 -80.32 -22.35 59.26
CA THR A 561 -80.92 -23.70 59.27
C THR A 561 -81.68 -23.96 60.58
N GLN A 562 -81.08 -23.61 61.73
CA GLN A 562 -81.75 -23.70 63.03
C GLN A 562 -83.00 -22.82 63.13
N LEU A 563 -82.96 -21.60 62.58
CA LEU A 563 -84.10 -20.69 62.58
C LEU A 563 -85.22 -21.18 61.64
N GLN A 564 -84.88 -21.73 60.48
CA GLN A 564 -85.85 -22.35 59.57
C GLN A 564 -86.55 -23.55 60.21
N GLU A 565 -85.84 -24.39 60.97
CA GLU A 565 -86.45 -25.48 61.75
C GLU A 565 -87.43 -24.95 62.80
N VAL A 566 -87.04 -23.92 63.56
CA VAL A 566 -87.89 -23.31 64.59
C VAL A 566 -89.14 -22.66 63.98
N VAL A 567 -89.00 -21.90 62.90
CA VAL A 567 -90.13 -21.26 62.20
C VAL A 567 -91.04 -22.31 61.55
N GLY A 568 -90.47 -23.38 60.99
CA GLY A 568 -91.23 -24.53 60.47
C GLY A 568 -92.03 -25.26 61.55
N HIS A 569 -91.50 -25.40 62.76
CA HIS A 569 -92.22 -25.97 63.89
C HIS A 569 -93.34 -25.07 64.43
N LEU A 570 -93.17 -23.74 64.36
CA LEU A 570 -94.18 -22.77 64.81
C LEU A 570 -95.34 -22.64 63.81
N THR A 571 -95.07 -22.77 62.51
CA THR A 571 -96.09 -22.69 61.44
C THR A 571 -96.84 -24.00 61.21
N ALA A 572 -96.26 -25.15 61.58
CA ALA A 572 -96.91 -26.46 61.52
C ALA A 572 -97.77 -26.81 62.76
N ALA A 573 -97.79 -25.94 63.77
CA ALA A 573 -98.51 -26.14 65.03
C ALA A 573 -99.88 -25.45 65.09
N GLU A 574 -100.32 -24.80 64.01
CA GLU A 574 -101.73 -24.50 63.72
C GLU A 574 -102.37 -25.65 62.91
#